data_AF-A0AAU2QFV4-F1
#
_entry.id   AF-A0AAU2QFV4-F1
#
_cell.length_a   1.000
_cell.length_b   1.000
_cell.length_c   1.000
_cell.angle_alpha   90.00
_cell.angle_beta   90.00
_cell.angle_gamma   90.00
#
_symmetry.space_group_name_H-M   'P 1'
#
loop_
_entity.id
_entity.type
_entity.pdbx_description
1 polymer ?
#
loop_
_entity_poly.entity_id
_entity_poly.type
_entity_poly.pdbx_seq_one_letter_code
_entity_poly.pdbx_strand_id
1 'polypeptide(L)'
;MAVGRTKGRTVLLQVCDIARQWIAKLIVHLFPLPGSQTVRVLTAYAVAGAGGLVVERGAGGDAVYLAALFDVHKRLVPDGGARWAARSSEQH
;
A
#
# COMPACT_ATOMS: atom_id res chain seq x y z
N MET A 1 21.27 20.91 13.13
CA MET A 1 20.06 20.64 13.93
C MET A 1 19.23 19.54 13.27
N ALA A 2 18.99 18.40 13.94
CA ALA A 2 18.38 17.19 13.36
C ALA A 2 17.07 16.75 14.07
N VAL A 3 16.30 17.69 14.62
CA VAL A 3 15.11 17.44 15.46
C VAL A 3 13.82 17.18 14.65
N GLY A 4 13.82 17.37 13.32
CA GLY A 4 12.64 17.15 12.47
C GLY A 4 12.43 15.72 11.93
N ARG A 5 13.52 14.97 11.69
CA ARG A 5 13.46 13.66 10.99
C ARG A 5 12.88 12.52 11.83
N THR A 6 13.00 12.59 13.16
CA THR A 6 12.50 11.55 14.06
C THR A 6 10.98 11.61 14.21
N LYS A 7 10.40 12.80 14.36
CA LYS A 7 8.93 12.97 14.45
C LYS A 7 8.22 12.52 13.17
N GLY A 8 8.72 12.94 12.00
CA GLY A 8 8.14 12.53 10.71
C GLY A 8 8.17 11.03 10.47
N ARG A 9 9.28 10.37 10.83
CA ARG A 9 9.40 8.90 10.74
C ARG A 9 8.44 8.19 11.70
N THR A 10 8.31 8.66 12.94
CA THR A 10 7.36 8.08 13.91
C THR A 10 5.92 8.19 13.41
N VAL A 11 5.51 9.36 12.91
CA VAL A 11 4.16 9.56 12.36
C VAL A 11 3.91 8.66 11.16
N LEU A 12 4.86 8.55 10.23
CA LEU A 12 4.74 7.67 9.08
C LEU A 12 4.54 6.21 9.49
N LEU A 13 5.31 5.73 10.48
CA LEU A 13 5.19 4.36 10.97
C LEU A 13 3.82 4.11 11.61
N GLN A 14 3.30 5.05 12.39
CA GLN A 14 1.96 4.96 12.99
C GLN A 14 0.86 4.95 11.91
N VAL A 15 0.96 5.81 10.90
CA VAL A 15 0.02 5.83 9.77
C VAL A 15 0.08 4.50 9.02
N CYS A 16 1.28 3.95 8.79
CA CYS A 16 1.45 2.66 8.15
C CYS A 16 0.85 1.50 8.98
N ASP A 17 0.95 1.54 10.31
CA ASP A 17 0.32 0.54 11.19
C ASP A 17 -1.21 0.56 11.05
N ILE A 18 -1.81 1.75 11.12
CA ILE A 18 -3.26 1.94 10.96
C ILE A 18 -3.70 1.50 9.55
N ALA A 19 -2.98 1.96 8.52
CA ALA A 19 -3.26 1.62 7.13
C ALA A 19 -3.21 0.11 6.88
N ARG A 20 -2.22 -0.61 7.44
CA ARG A 20 -2.12 -2.07 7.31
C ARG A 20 -3.37 -2.77 7.84
N GLN A 21 -3.91 -2.35 8.98
CA GLN A 21 -5.10 -2.96 9.56
C GLN A 21 -6.34 -2.75 8.67
N TRP A 22 -6.54 -1.52 8.18
CA TRP A 22 -7.67 -1.20 7.32
C TRP A 22 -7.58 -1.87 5.95
N ILE A 23 -6.41 -1.84 5.32
CA ILE A 23 -6.19 -2.42 4.00
C ILE A 23 -6.34 -3.95 4.05
N ALA A 24 -5.84 -4.62 5.09
CA ALA A 24 -6.05 -6.06 5.25
C ALA A 24 -7.54 -6.42 5.31
N LYS A 25 -8.35 -5.65 6.05
CA LYS A 25 -9.81 -5.85 6.12
C LYS A 25 -10.48 -5.65 4.75
N LEU A 26 -10.11 -4.59 4.03
CA LEU A 26 -10.62 -4.32 2.69
C LEU A 26 -10.26 -5.42 1.71
N ILE A 27 -9.01 -5.89 1.71
CA ILE A 27 -8.54 -6.94 0.80
C ILE A 27 -9.34 -8.24 0.99
N VAL A 28 -9.61 -8.63 2.24
CA VAL A 28 -10.44 -9.81 2.55
C VAL A 28 -11.88 -9.66 2.05
N HIS A 29 -12.44 -8.44 2.08
CA HIS A 29 -13.80 -8.19 1.62
C HIS A 29 -13.90 -8.08 0.09
N LEU A 30 -12.87 -7.57 -0.57
CA LEU A 30 -12.90 -7.26 -1.99
C LEU A 30 -12.45 -8.40 -2.89
N PHE A 31 -11.58 -9.30 -2.39
CA PHE A 31 -10.96 -10.33 -3.20
C PHE A 31 -11.15 -11.72 -2.59
N PRO A 32 -11.59 -12.72 -3.37
CA PRO A 32 -11.65 -14.11 -2.93
C PRO A 32 -10.24 -14.72 -2.96
N LEU A 33 -9.40 -14.36 -1.99
CA LEU A 33 -8.00 -14.81 -1.93
C LEU A 33 -7.87 -16.16 -1.21
N PRO A 34 -6.93 -17.02 -1.63
CA PRO A 34 -6.82 -18.42 -1.17
C PRO A 34 -6.26 -18.58 0.25
N GLY A 35 -5.89 -17.50 0.96
CA GLY A 35 -5.36 -17.64 2.31
C GLY A 35 -4.80 -16.37 2.96
N SER A 36 -4.61 -16.44 4.28
CA SER A 36 -4.15 -15.32 5.12
C SER A 36 -2.77 -14.78 4.75
N GLN A 37 -1.91 -15.61 4.14
CA GLN A 37 -0.58 -15.18 3.71
C GLN A 37 -0.65 -14.24 2.50
N THR A 38 -1.53 -14.51 1.53
CA THR A 38 -1.73 -13.63 0.36
C THR A 38 -2.27 -12.28 0.77
N VAL A 39 -3.22 -12.25 1.71
CA VAL A 39 -3.74 -11.01 2.30
C VAL A 39 -2.61 -10.20 2.94
N ARG A 40 -1.73 -10.85 3.73
CA ARG A 40 -0.58 -10.18 4.35
C ARG A 40 0.37 -9.57 3.32
N VAL A 41 0.70 -10.32 2.26
CA VAL A 41 1.60 -9.85 1.19
C VAL A 41 1.02 -8.66 0.44
N LEU A 42 -0.25 -8.74 0.00
CA LEU A 42 -0.91 -7.65 -0.73
C LEU A 42 -1.07 -6.41 0.15
N THR A 43 -1.40 -6.59 1.43
CA THR A 43 -1.47 -5.49 2.41
C THR A 43 -0.11 -4.80 2.56
N ALA A 44 0.95 -5.59 2.75
CA ALA A 44 2.31 -5.05 2.91
C ALA A 44 2.76 -4.29 1.65
N TYR A 45 2.49 -4.85 0.46
CA TYR A 45 2.80 -4.21 -0.82
C TYR A 45 2.06 -2.87 -0.98
N ALA A 46 0.75 -2.84 -0.70
CA ALA A 46 -0.04 -1.62 -0.81
C ALA A 46 0.49 -0.51 0.11
N VAL A 47 0.77 -0.83 1.38
CA VAL A 47 1.29 0.16 2.35
C VAL A 47 2.70 0.60 1.98
N ALA A 48 3.57 -0.33 1.58
CA ALA A 48 4.93 0.01 1.14
C ALA A 48 4.91 0.91 -0.10
N GLY A 49 4.05 0.62 -1.07
CA GLY A 49 3.85 1.45 -2.26
C GLY A 49 3.43 2.87 -1.89
N ALA A 50 2.38 3.02 -1.07
CA ALA A 50 1.92 4.33 -0.61
C ALA A 50 3.01 5.11 0.16
N GLY A 51 3.76 4.43 1.05
CA GLY A 51 4.88 5.04 1.77
C GLY A 51 6.01 5.48 0.83
N GLY A 52 6.33 4.67 -0.18
CA GLY A 52 7.31 5.00 -1.22
C GLY A 52 6.95 6.24 -2.01
N LEU A 53 5.67 6.47 -2.32
CA LEU A 53 5.22 7.69 -3.00
C LEU A 53 5.46 8.96 -2.17
N VAL A 54 5.28 8.88 -0.86
CA VAL A 54 5.57 9.99 0.06
C VAL A 54 7.07 10.28 0.13
N VAL A 55 7.90 9.23 0.16
CA VAL A 55 9.36 9.37 0.11
C VAL A 55 9.79 10.00 -1.22
N GLU A 56 9.22 9.56 -2.33
CA GLU A 56 9.50 10.10 -3.66
C GLU A 56 9.15 11.59 -3.74
N ARG A 57 7.99 12.00 -3.20
CA ARG A 57 7.63 13.42 -3.10
C ARG A 57 8.62 14.24 -2.26
N GLY A 58 9.17 13.64 -1.21
CA GLY A 58 10.20 14.26 -0.38
C GLY A 58 11.53 14.43 -1.11
N ALA A 59 11.90 13.51 -1.99
CA ALA A 59 13.14 13.56 -2.77
C ALA A 59 13.03 14.47 -4.00
N GLY A 60 11.94 14.36 -4.77
CA GLY A 60 11.74 15.07 -6.03
C GLY A 60 11.06 16.44 -5.91
N GLY A 61 10.62 16.84 -4.71
CA GLY A 61 9.97 18.13 -4.51
C GLY A 61 8.68 18.26 -5.33
N ASP A 62 8.30 19.49 -5.69
CA ASP A 62 6.97 19.80 -6.26
C ASP A 62 6.76 19.25 -7.67
N ALA A 63 7.83 18.79 -8.33
CA ALA A 63 7.76 18.09 -9.61
C ALA A 63 7.02 16.74 -9.50
N VAL A 64 6.97 16.13 -8.30
CA VAL A 64 6.25 14.89 -8.07
C VAL A 64 4.78 15.20 -7.80
N TYR A 65 3.92 14.94 -8.79
CA TYR A 65 2.49 15.11 -8.65
C TYR A 65 1.87 13.96 -7.84
N LEU A 66 2.05 14.04 -6.52
CA LEU A 66 1.73 12.98 -5.57
C LEU A 66 0.27 12.51 -5.66
N ALA A 67 -0.68 13.43 -5.90
CA ALA A 67 -2.09 13.08 -6.06
C ALA A 67 -2.31 12.12 -7.23
N ALA A 68 -1.74 12.40 -8.41
CA ALA A 68 -1.86 11.49 -9.55
C ALA A 68 -1.14 10.16 -9.34
N LEU A 69 0.00 10.15 -8.63
CA LEU A 69 0.66 8.89 -8.30
C LEU A 69 -0.20 8.03 -7.35
N PHE A 70 -0.90 8.65 -6.41
CA PHE A 70 -1.90 7.94 -5.61
C PHE A 70 -3.09 7.45 -6.45
N ASP A 71 -3.53 8.17 -7.48
CA ASP A 71 -4.55 7.69 -8.41
C ASP A 71 -4.11 6.44 -9.17
N VAL A 72 -2.85 6.41 -9.63
CA VAL A 72 -2.26 5.22 -10.25
C VAL A 72 -2.20 4.07 -9.23
N HIS A 73 -1.71 4.33 -8.02
CA HIS A 73 -1.61 3.32 -6.95
C HIS A 73 -2.98 2.69 -6.62
N LYS A 74 -4.02 3.52 -6.50
CA LYS A 74 -5.40 3.07 -6.22
C LYS A 74 -5.99 2.19 -7.32
N ARG A 75 -5.49 2.27 -8.56
CA ARG A 75 -5.90 1.37 -9.67
C ARG A 75 -5.08 0.08 -9.69
N LEU A 76 -3.75 0.21 -9.55
CA LEU A 76 -2.85 -0.93 -9.68
C LEU A 76 -2.97 -1.95 -8.55
N VAL A 77 -3.23 -1.50 -7.31
CA VAL A 77 -3.37 -2.42 -6.17
C VAL A 77 -4.58 -3.34 -6.33
N PRO A 78 -5.81 -2.83 -6.60
CA PRO A 78 -6.96 -3.69 -6.85
C PRO A 78 -6.79 -4.60 -8.08
N ASP A 79 -6.25 -4.07 -9.18
CA ASP A 79 -6.03 -4.86 -10.40
C ASP A 79 -5.08 -6.04 -10.16
N GLY A 80 -3.99 -5.80 -9.41
CA GLY A 80 -3.05 -6.84 -9.00
C GLY A 80 -3.71 -7.88 -8.10
N GLY A 81 -4.53 -7.43 -7.14
CA GLY A 81 -5.31 -8.31 -6.25
C GLY A 81 -6.29 -9.20 -7.02
N ALA A 82 -7.04 -8.63 -7.96
CA ALA A 82 -7.99 -9.36 -8.81
C ALA A 82 -7.29 -10.41 -9.67
N ARG A 83 -6.17 -10.04 -10.32
CA ARG A 83 -5.35 -10.99 -11.11
C ARG A 83 -4.80 -12.12 -10.24
N TRP A 84 -4.41 -11.83 -9.00
CA TRP A 84 -3.97 -12.88 -8.08
C TRP A 84 -5.12 -13.84 -7.74
N ALA A 85 -6.29 -13.28 -7.37
CA ALA A 85 -7.47 -14.07 -7.03
C ALA A 85 -7.88 -15.01 -8.18
N ALA A 86 -7.93 -14.51 -9.42
CA ALA A 86 -8.25 -15.30 -10.62
C ALA A 86 -7.31 -16.49 -10.83
N ARG A 87 -5.98 -16.30 -10.71
CA ARG A 87 -5.01 -17.41 -10.84
C ARG A 87 -5.12 -18.45 -9.72
N SER A 88 -5.63 -18.04 -8.56
CA SER A 88 -5.76 -18.92 -7.41
C SER A 88 -6.96 -19.85 -7.54
N SER A 89 -8.01 -19.43 -8.26
CA SER A 89 -9.15 -20.27 -8.63
C SER A 89 -8.84 -21.26 -9.76
N GLU A 90 -7.83 -21.02 -10.59
CA GLU A 90 -7.42 -21.94 -11.67
C GLU A 90 -6.57 -23.12 -11.19
N GLN A 91 -6.10 -23.09 -9.95
CA GLN A 91 -5.26 -24.14 -9.34
C GLN A 91 -6.05 -25.11 -8.45
N HIS A 92 -7.37 -24.98 -8.41
CA HIS A 92 -8.33 -25.91 -7.80
C HIS A 92 -9.21 -26.52 -8.88
#